data_AF-A0A139R7V8-F1
#
_entry.id   AF-A0A139R7V8-F1
#
_cell.length_a   1.000
_cell.length_b   1.000
_cell.length_c   1.000
_cell.angle_alpha   90.00
_cell.angle_beta   90.00
_cell.angle_gamma   90.00
#
_symmetry.space_group_name_H-M   'P 1'
#
loop_
_entity.id
_entity.type
_entity.pdbx_description
1 polymer ?
#
loop_
_entity_poly.entity_id
_entity_poly.type
_entity_poly.pdbx_seq_one_letter_code
_entity_poly.pdbx_strand_id
1 'polypeptide(L)' 'MTKIEIVMVLTTLMSITWAAIVTIHTMQAIKKHKAKVDYYQKPQVQCKIARHVLKNKWYSDGGEVFR' A
#
# COMPACT_ATOMS: atom_id res chain seq x y z
N MET A 1 29.91 -30.64 -12.83
CA MET A 1 29.34 -29.63 -11.92
C MET A 1 29.69 -30.02 -10.50
N THR A 2 30.42 -29.18 -9.78
CA THR A 2 30.83 -29.48 -8.39
C THR A 2 29.68 -29.20 -7.42
N LYS A 3 29.72 -29.79 -6.20
CA LYS A 3 28.69 -29.54 -5.18
C LYS A 3 28.52 -28.05 -4.86
N ILE A 4 29.62 -27.29 -4.90
CA ILE A 4 29.65 -25.85 -4.63
C ILE A 4 28.92 -25.08 -5.75
N GLU A 5 29.14 -25.43 -7.02
CA GLU A 5 28.43 -24.82 -8.15
C GLU A 5 26.91 -25.02 -8.05
N ILE A 6 26.46 -26.21 -7.65
CA ILE A 6 25.03 -26.50 -7.47
C ILE A 6 24.44 -25.62 -6.36
N VAL A 7 25.14 -25.50 -5.22
CA VAL A 7 24.70 -24.65 -4.10
C VAL A 7 24.64 -23.18 -4.54
N MET A 8 25.65 -22.68 -5.25
CA MET A 8 25.68 -21.30 -5.74
C MET A 8 24.51 -21.00 -6.69
N VAL A 9 24.21 -21.91 -7.60
CA VAL A 9 23.08 -21.75 -8.53
C VAL A 9 21.76 -21.71 -7.76
N LEU A 10 21.56 -22.62 -6.79
CA LEU A 10 20.36 -22.65 -5.97
C LEU A 10 20.19 -21.37 -5.14
N THR A 11 21.25 -20.89 -4.48
CA THR A 11 21.18 -19.66 -3.69
C THR A 11 20.90 -18.44 -4.56
N THR A 12 21.45 -18.40 -5.77
CA THR A 12 21.21 -17.31 -6.71
C THR A 12 19.75 -17.31 -7.18
N LEU A 13 19.22 -18.48 -7.55
CA LEU A 13 17.82 -18.62 -7.96
C LEU A 13 16.84 -18.27 -6.83
N MET A 14 17.11 -18.69 -5.60
CA MET A 14 16.30 -18.33 -4.43
C MET A 14 16.33 -16.82 -4.18
N SER A 15 17.49 -16.19 -4.30
CA SER A 15 17.64 -14.74 -4.11
C SER A 15 16.86 -13.94 -5.16
N ILE A 16 16.95 -14.34 -6.43
CA ILE A 16 16.19 -13.71 -7.53
C ILE A 16 14.69 -13.88 -7.31
N THR A 17 14.26 -15.08 -6.93
CA THR A 17 12.84 -15.38 -6.68
C THR A 17 12.31 -14.53 -5.52
N TRP A 18 13.07 -14.41 -4.44
CA TRP A 18 12.69 -13.58 -3.30
C TRP A 18 12.58 -12.11 -3.67
N ALA A 19 13.57 -11.57 -4.40
CA ALA A 19 13.55 -10.19 -4.86
C ALA A 19 12.33 -9.90 -5.75
N ALA A 20 11.98 -10.83 -6.64
CA ALA A 20 10.78 -10.72 -7.48
C ALA A 20 9.49 -10.68 -6.65
N ILE A 21 9.35 -11.58 -5.67
CA ILE A 21 8.18 -11.62 -4.78
C ILE A 21 8.04 -10.31 -4.00
N VAL A 22 9.12 -9.84 -3.37
CA VAL A 22 9.13 -8.58 -2.62
C VAL A 22 8.73 -7.41 -3.51
N THR A 23 9.32 -7.31 -4.71
CA THR A 23 9.03 -6.23 -5.66
C THR A 23 7.55 -6.21 -6.04
N ILE A 24 6.97 -7.36 -6.40
CA ILE A 24 5.55 -7.47 -6.75
C ILE A 24 4.67 -7.06 -5.58
N HIS A 25 4.98 -7.54 -4.38
CA HIS A 25 4.21 -7.22 -3.18
C HIS A 25 4.24 -5.72 -2.87
N THR A 26 5.41 -5.10 -2.93
CA THR A 26 5.57 -3.66 -2.72
C THR A 26 4.83 -2.86 -3.79
N MET A 27 4.90 -3.26 -5.07
CA MET A 27 4.15 -2.58 -6.14
C MET A 27 2.64 -2.65 -5.91
N GLN A 28 2.11 -3.81 -5.48
CA GLN A 28 0.70 -3.95 -5.15
C GLN A 28 0.30 -3.07 -3.97
N ALA A 29 1.12 -3.04 -2.92
CA ALA A 29 0.89 -2.16 -1.76
C ALA A 29 0.87 -0.68 -2.18
N ILE A 30 1.87 -0.23 -2.93
CA ILE A 30 1.95 1.15 -3.45
C ILE A 30 0.71 1.47 -4.30
N LYS A 31 0.30 0.57 -5.20
CA LYS A 31 -0.88 0.77 -6.04
C LYS A 31 -2.15 0.92 -5.18
N LYS A 32 -2.31 0.08 -4.16
CA LYS A 32 -3.44 0.16 -3.23
C LYS A 32 -3.43 1.49 -2.45
N HIS A 33 -2.27 1.91 -1.96
CA HIS A 33 -2.13 3.18 -1.26
C HIS A 33 -2.41 4.38 -2.18
N LYS A 34 -1.86 4.38 -3.40
CA LYS A 34 -2.15 5.42 -4.41
C LYS A 34 -3.64 5.49 -4.74
N ALA A 35 -4.30 4.35 -4.95
CA ALA A 35 -5.74 4.31 -5.21
C ALA A 35 -6.56 4.86 -4.02
N LYS A 36 -6.15 4.56 -2.79
CA LYS A 36 -6.78 5.10 -1.58
C LYS A 36 -6.59 6.63 -1.51
N VAL A 37 -5.38 7.12 -1.77
CA VAL A 37 -5.11 8.58 -1.81
C VAL A 37 -5.93 9.26 -2.90
N ASP A 38 -5.93 8.71 -4.12
CA ASP A 38 -6.71 9.24 -5.24
C ASP A 38 -8.21 9.33 -4.92
N TYR A 39 -8.76 8.29 -4.27
CA TYR A 39 -10.15 8.30 -3.81
C TYR A 39 -10.44 9.47 -2.85
N TYR A 40 -9.61 9.67 -1.83
CA TYR A 40 -9.81 10.76 -0.86
C TYR A 40 -9.45 12.15 -1.40
N GLN A 41 -8.65 12.24 -2.47
CA GLN A 41 -8.33 13.50 -3.14
C GLN A 41 -9.44 13.98 -4.09
N LYS A 42 -10.42 13.13 -4.43
CA LYS A 42 -11.54 13.54 -5.29
C LYS A 42 -12.36 14.64 -4.60
N PRO A 43 -12.62 15.80 -5.25
CA PRO A 43 -13.33 16.92 -4.64
C PRO A 43 -14.71 16.55 -4.08
N GLN A 44 -15.44 15.66 -4.78
CA GLN A 44 -16.75 15.19 -4.33
C GLN A 44 -16.66 14.40 -3.02
N VAL A 45 -15.62 13.58 -2.87
CA VAL A 45 -15.36 12.78 -1.67
C VAL A 45 -14.97 13.69 -0.52
N GLN A 46 -14.07 14.66 -0.75
CA GLN A 46 -13.70 15.68 0.24
C GLN A 46 -14.90 16.49 0.73
N CYS A 47 -15.76 16.94 -0.19
CA CYS A 47 -16.99 17.64 0.17
C CYS A 47 -17.97 16.78 0.97
N LYS A 48 -18.01 15.46 0.71
CA LYS A 48 -18.84 14.52 1.48
C LYS A 48 -18.27 14.33 2.89
N ILE A 49 -16.95 14.21 3.01
CA ILE A 49 -16.23 14.11 4.28
C ILE A 49 -16.46 15.39 5.11
N ALA A 50 -16.24 16.56 4.53
CA ALA A 50 -16.45 17.84 5.21
C ALA A 50 -17.89 18.00 5.73
N ARG A 51 -18.88 17.64 4.90
CA ARG A 51 -20.30 17.63 5.33
C ARG A 51 -20.54 16.69 6.51
N HIS A 52 -19.91 15.52 6.53
CA HIS A 52 -20.04 14.56 7.61
C HIS A 52 -19.43 15.09 8.92
N VAL A 53 -18.24 15.69 8.84
CA VAL A 53 -17.55 16.32 9.98
C VAL A 53 -18.39 17.45 10.57
N LEU A 54 -18.95 18.32 9.72
CA LEU A 54 -19.82 19.43 10.16
C LEU A 54 -21.09 18.91 10.82
N LYS A 55 -21.75 17.91 10.23
CA LYS A 55 -23.00 17.32 10.76
C LYS A 55 -22.79 16.72 12.15
N ASN A 56 -21.68 16.01 12.35
CA ASN A 56 -21.41 15.34 13.62
C ASN A 56 -20.56 16.16 14.59
N LYS A 57 -20.24 17.41 14.25
CA LYS A 57 -19.40 18.31 15.06
C LYS A 57 -18.03 17.73 15.44
N TRP A 58 -17.48 16.84 14.60
CA TRP A 58 -16.19 16.18 14.88
C TRP A 58 -14.97 17.10 14.86
N TYR A 59 -15.15 18.35 14.39
CA TYR A 59 -14.15 19.41 14.52
C TYR A 59 -13.89 19.83 15.98
N SER A 60 -14.83 19.56 16.89
CA SER A 60 -14.71 19.90 18.31
C SER A 60 -14.04 18.80 19.13
N ASP A 61 -14.39 17.54 18.84
CA ASP A 61 -14.06 16.39 19.70
C ASP A 61 -13.02 15.44 19.09
N GLY A 62 -12.48 15.75 17.91
CA GLY A 62 -11.41 14.97 17.27
C GLY A 62 -11.85 13.60 16.75
N GLY A 63 -13.03 13.52 16.13
CA GLY A 63 -13.58 12.27 15.57
C GLY A 63 -12.81 11.76 14.35
N GLU A 64 -12.80 10.43 14.15
CA GLU A 64 -12.09 9.78 13.04
C GLU A 64 -12.80 10.05 11.69
N VAL A 65 -12.18 10.88 10.86
CA VAL A 65 -12.77 11.42 9.63
C VAL A 65 -12.67 10.48 8.42
N PHE A 66 -11.70 9.56 8.45
CA PHE A 66 -11.37 8.67 7.33
C PHE A 66 -11.60 7.22 7.73
N ARG A 67 -12.77 6.69 7.37
CA ARG A 67 -13.06 5.26 7.41
C ARG A 67 -13.23 4.70 6.00
#